data_AF-A0A356N7J0-F1
#
_entry.id   AF-A0A356N7J0-F1
#
_cell.length_a   1.000
_cell.length_b   1.000
_cell.length_c   1.000
_cell.angle_alpha   90.00
_cell.angle_beta   90.00
_cell.angle_gamma   90.00
#
_symmetry.space_group_name_H-M   'P 1'
#
loop_
_entity.id
_entity.type
_entity.pdbx_description
1 polymer ?
#
loop_
_entity_poly.entity_id
_entity_poly.type
_entity_poly.pdbx_seq_one_letter_code
_entity_poly.pdbx_strand_id
1 'polypeptide(L)'
;MSLRSKTNLILGIAILIIFSITAIYSYTTLLPGYYELEKKSSQDKIQQVIKAFDREISFLGTKLTDWSNWDDTYNFIEDSNQAYIDSNLLDDSLNNLRINYMFFFNQNNQLVYQKGYDYHRQQPITDFTDWQPHLTPDNILTNTQPGNTNAKSGFLVVSGKPAIFFSNPILDSSGSENSRGTIVFVKILAEADVAQISQTVGMEMSFHALSNLPHPRDLQVSQEMINNGDIVKIDNMDNQTAVGYSLFNDFYTKPSLLLHLDLDRQISQQGSVTIKSLLSFLAIGYLLILLFSIILLYQFVINKILYFKYSINNIVKTKDFSKRLLIKGSDEVAQIGININTLLTSFEDSQSELVNEQARSKIYFQTVGIMMMALDIQGNIVMINKKGLEILNAQDEKDLIGKNWFDNFIPPALRSEVKNVFASIIAGETKYTESYENEIITLTGQTKIIDWSNSPIKNKNGQVAGMVNSGIDITQEKAIEEAEDKKNEELKRLNDLMVGREIKMMELKKEISKLIINEK
;
A
#
# COMPACT_ATOMS: atom_id res chain seq x y z
N MET A 1 -10.90 -14.83 7.15
CA MET A 1 -9.53 -14.33 7.38
C MET A 1 -9.49 -13.47 8.64
N SER A 2 -8.51 -13.69 9.51
CA SER A 2 -8.28 -12.83 10.70
C SER A 2 -7.82 -11.44 10.29
N LEU A 3 -8.02 -10.43 11.15
CA LEU A 3 -7.53 -9.07 10.90
C LEU A 3 -6.03 -9.06 10.56
N ARG A 4 -5.24 -9.89 11.27
CA ARG A 4 -3.80 -10.10 11.03
C ARG A 4 -3.49 -10.53 9.59
N SER A 5 -4.21 -11.54 9.11
CA SER A 5 -4.00 -12.06 7.75
C SER A 5 -4.39 -11.04 6.68
N LYS A 6 -5.43 -10.22 6.92
CA LYS A 6 -5.81 -9.15 6.00
C LYS A 6 -4.77 -8.02 5.98
N THR A 7 -4.28 -7.56 7.13
CA THR A 7 -3.28 -6.49 7.21
C THR A 7 -1.94 -6.91 6.60
N ASN A 8 -1.47 -8.13 6.87
CA ASN A 8 -0.23 -8.64 6.29
C ASN A 8 -0.35 -8.79 4.77
N LEU A 9 -1.50 -9.26 4.27
CA LEU A 9 -1.76 -9.35 2.83
C LEU A 9 -1.74 -7.97 2.17
N ILE A 10 -2.41 -6.97 2.75
CA ILE A 10 -2.44 -5.60 2.22
C ILE A 10 -1.03 -5.00 2.18
N LEU A 11 -0.23 -5.16 3.26
CA LEU A 11 1.15 -4.68 3.29
C LEU A 11 2.03 -5.37 2.25
N GLY A 12 1.89 -6.69 2.09
CA GLY A 12 2.60 -7.46 1.08
C GLY A 12 2.26 -7.01 -0.34
N ILE A 13 0.97 -6.82 -0.65
CA ILE A 13 0.51 -6.31 -1.94
C ILE A 13 1.05 -4.90 -2.20
N ALA A 14 0.98 -4.00 -1.23
CA ALA A 14 1.48 -2.63 -1.38
C ALA A 14 2.97 -2.60 -1.71
N ILE A 15 3.79 -3.40 -1.02
CA ILE A 15 5.23 -3.52 -1.28
C ILE A 15 5.49 -4.15 -2.65
N LEU A 16 4.72 -5.17 -3.04
CA LEU A 16 4.86 -5.79 -4.35
C LEU A 16 4.53 -4.81 -5.48
N ILE A 17 3.51 -3.96 -5.31
CA ILE A 17 3.18 -2.90 -6.27
C ILE A 17 4.34 -1.90 -6.42
N ILE A 18 4.89 -1.42 -5.29
CA ILE A 18 6.03 -0.48 -5.31
C ILE A 18 7.26 -1.12 -5.99
N PHE A 19 7.56 -2.38 -5.66
CA PHE A 19 8.65 -3.12 -6.30
C PHE A 19 8.41 -3.29 -7.81
N SER A 20 7.17 -3.55 -8.22
CA SER A 20 6.82 -3.73 -9.63
C SER A 20 6.97 -2.42 -10.40
N ILE A 21 6.54 -1.30 -9.84
CA ILE A 21 6.70 0.04 -10.44
C ILE A 21 8.19 0.37 -10.60
N THR A 22 9.00 0.13 -9.57
CA THR A 22 10.46 0.40 -9.63
C THR A 22 11.17 -0.52 -10.63
N ALA A 23 10.78 -1.79 -10.71
CA ALA A 23 11.28 -2.71 -11.73
C ALA A 23 10.91 -2.26 -13.14
N ILE A 24 9.64 -1.91 -13.38
CA ILE A 24 9.18 -1.40 -14.68
C ILE A 24 9.99 -0.16 -15.07
N TYR A 25 10.08 0.85 -14.19
CA TYR A 25 10.85 2.07 -14.45
C TYR A 25 12.32 1.77 -14.78
N SER A 26 12.94 0.83 -14.05
CA SER A 26 14.34 0.44 -14.30
C SER A 26 14.53 -0.16 -15.69
N TYR A 27 13.59 -0.99 -16.16
CA TYR A 27 13.68 -1.60 -17.49
C TYR A 27 13.22 -0.70 -18.64
N THR A 28 12.26 0.20 -18.42
CA THR A 28 11.74 1.07 -19.48
C THR A 28 12.51 2.37 -19.65
N THR A 29 13.20 2.83 -18.60
CA THR A 29 13.85 4.14 -18.59
C THR A 29 15.36 4.03 -18.39
N LEU A 30 15.82 3.31 -17.35
CA LEU A 30 17.25 3.23 -17.06
C LEU A 30 18.00 2.36 -18.08
N LEU A 31 17.50 1.17 -18.41
CA LEU A 31 18.17 0.27 -19.34
C LEU A 31 18.35 0.87 -20.75
N PRO A 32 17.31 1.48 -21.37
CA PRO A 32 17.50 2.18 -22.65
C PRO A 32 18.49 3.34 -22.57
N GLY A 33 18.60 4.02 -21.42
CA GLY A 33 19.61 5.04 -21.19
C GLY A 33 21.05 4.53 -21.36
N TYR A 34 21.34 3.30 -20.93
CA TYR A 34 22.65 2.68 -21.17
C TYR A 34 22.89 2.38 -22.66
N TYR A 35 21.85 2.00 -23.41
CA TYR A 35 21.97 1.76 -24.85
C TYR A 35 22.22 3.05 -25.64
N GLU A 36 21.57 4.15 -25.27
CA GLU A 36 21.84 5.45 -25.91
C GLU A 36 23.25 5.97 -25.58
N LEU A 37 23.72 5.76 -24.33
CA LEU A 37 25.10 6.08 -23.96
C LEU A 37 26.12 5.23 -24.74
N GLU A 38 25.87 3.93 -24.90
CA GLU A 38 26.70 3.03 -25.71
C GLU A 38 26.75 3.50 -27.17
N LYS A 39 25.60 3.83 -27.76
CA LYS A 39 25.48 4.32 -29.12
C LYS A 39 26.31 5.59 -29.31
N LYS A 40 26.20 6.54 -28.39
CA LYS A 40 26.99 7.78 -28.43
C LYS A 40 28.49 7.50 -28.30
N SER A 41 28.89 6.67 -27.34
CA SER A 41 30.29 6.28 -27.16
C SER A 41 30.85 5.60 -28.41
N SER A 42 30.07 4.72 -29.04
CA SER A 42 30.41 4.04 -30.29
C SER A 42 30.59 5.02 -31.45
N GLN A 43 29.74 6.02 -31.57
CA GLN A 43 29.89 7.10 -32.56
C GLN A 43 31.18 7.89 -32.33
N ASP A 44 31.48 8.25 -31.08
CA ASP A 44 32.71 8.95 -30.73
C ASP A 44 33.97 8.11 -31.06
N LYS A 45 33.93 6.80 -30.78
CA LYS A 45 34.99 5.84 -31.15
C LYS A 45 35.21 5.81 -32.67
N ILE A 46 34.15 5.68 -33.48
CA ILE A 46 34.26 5.69 -34.96
C ILE A 46 34.87 7.01 -35.44
N GLN A 47 34.44 8.15 -34.90
CA GLN A 47 35.00 9.46 -35.23
C GLN A 47 36.48 9.58 -34.86
N GLN A 48 36.91 8.94 -33.78
CA GLN A 48 38.33 8.89 -33.40
C GLN A 48 39.17 8.10 -34.41
N VAL A 49 38.63 6.99 -34.93
CA VAL A 49 39.29 6.21 -35.99
C VAL A 49 39.38 7.01 -37.28
N ILE A 50 38.29 7.65 -37.72
CA ILE A 50 38.28 8.51 -38.91
C ILE A 50 39.37 9.60 -38.78
N LYS A 51 39.46 10.28 -37.63
CA LYS A 51 40.51 11.27 -37.36
C LYS A 51 41.92 10.68 -37.39
N ALA A 52 42.10 9.42 -37.04
CA ALA A 52 43.41 8.76 -37.12
C ALA A 52 43.83 8.54 -38.58
N PHE A 53 42.89 8.13 -39.44
CA PHE A 53 43.11 8.09 -40.89
C PHE A 53 43.39 9.48 -41.47
N ASP A 54 42.64 10.51 -41.09
CA ASP A 54 42.88 11.88 -41.55
C ASP A 54 44.27 12.41 -41.17
N ARG A 55 44.80 12.00 -40.00
CA ARG A 55 46.17 12.34 -39.58
C ARG A 55 47.22 11.60 -40.41
N GLU A 56 47.02 10.31 -40.66
CA GLU A 56 47.91 9.53 -41.54
C GLU A 56 47.94 10.13 -42.96
N ILE A 57 46.77 10.55 -43.46
CA ILE A 57 46.62 11.29 -44.70
C ILE A 57 47.43 12.59 -44.65
N SER A 58 47.18 13.43 -43.64
CA SER A 58 47.86 14.72 -43.52
C SER A 58 49.38 14.58 -43.42
N PHE A 59 49.88 13.56 -42.70
CA PHE A 59 51.31 13.31 -42.52
C PHE A 59 52.00 12.93 -43.83
N LEU A 60 51.40 12.05 -44.63
CA LEU A 60 51.91 11.71 -45.96
C LEU A 60 51.83 12.91 -46.92
N GLY A 61 50.77 13.70 -46.82
CA GLY A 61 50.62 14.95 -47.57
C GLY A 61 51.77 15.93 -47.30
N THR A 62 52.17 16.11 -46.03
CA THR A 62 53.32 16.96 -45.67
C THR A 62 54.61 16.47 -46.33
N LYS A 63 54.88 15.15 -46.30
CA LYS A 63 56.05 14.59 -46.99
C LYS A 63 56.02 14.86 -48.50
N LEU A 64 54.86 14.71 -49.14
CA LEU A 64 54.74 14.99 -50.58
C LEU A 64 54.99 16.47 -50.89
N THR A 65 54.54 17.39 -50.02
CA THR A 65 54.79 18.83 -50.19
C THR A 65 56.27 19.18 -50.17
N ASP A 66 57.05 18.53 -49.31
CA ASP A 66 58.49 18.73 -49.28
C ASP A 66 59.12 18.30 -50.62
N TRP A 67 58.72 17.14 -51.15
CA TRP A 67 59.20 16.64 -52.45
C TRP A 67 58.75 17.50 -53.64
N SER A 68 57.54 18.05 -53.59
CA SER A 68 56.97 18.83 -54.70
C SER A 68 57.59 20.22 -54.86
N ASN A 69 58.25 20.74 -53.82
CA ASN A 69 58.84 22.09 -53.82
C ASN A 69 60.37 22.10 -54.00
N TRP A 70 60.99 20.95 -54.30
CA TRP A 70 62.42 20.90 -54.58
C TRP A 70 62.71 21.34 -56.02
N ASP A 71 63.70 22.21 -56.18
CA ASP A 71 64.18 22.63 -57.50
C ASP A 71 64.63 21.43 -58.35
N ASP A 72 65.22 20.41 -57.74
CA ASP A 72 65.64 19.18 -58.42
C ASP A 72 64.43 18.41 -58.99
N THR A 73 63.34 18.30 -58.22
CA THR A 73 62.08 17.70 -58.70
C THR A 73 61.47 18.53 -59.83
N TYR A 74 61.52 19.86 -59.70
CA TYR A 74 61.01 20.80 -60.69
C TYR A 74 61.77 20.76 -62.02
N ASN A 75 63.10 20.60 -61.98
CA ASN A 75 63.95 20.43 -63.16
C ASN A 75 63.78 19.04 -63.80
N PHE A 76 63.66 17.99 -62.98
CA PHE A 76 63.49 16.60 -63.43
C PHE A 76 62.30 16.41 -64.37
N ILE A 77 61.19 17.13 -64.16
CA ILE A 77 60.01 17.04 -65.03
C ILE A 77 60.30 17.50 -66.47
N GLU A 78 61.26 18.39 -66.67
CA GLU A 78 61.62 18.91 -67.99
C GLU A 78 62.69 18.05 -68.68
N ASP A 79 63.73 17.66 -67.95
CA ASP A 79 64.91 17.01 -68.53
C ASP A 79 64.95 15.48 -68.35
N SER A 80 64.09 14.92 -67.50
CA SER A 80 64.06 13.50 -67.15
C SER A 80 65.44 12.92 -66.82
N ASN A 81 66.29 13.71 -66.15
CA ASN A 81 67.68 13.35 -65.97
C ASN A 81 67.88 12.09 -65.10
N GLN A 82 68.83 11.24 -65.52
CA GLN A 82 69.12 9.97 -64.83
C GLN A 82 69.72 10.17 -63.43
N ALA A 83 70.45 11.27 -63.20
CA ALA A 83 71.06 11.56 -61.91
C ALA A 83 70.03 11.72 -60.79
N TYR A 84 68.87 12.32 -61.08
CA TYR A 84 67.76 12.42 -60.14
C TYR A 84 67.16 11.05 -59.81
N ILE A 85 66.99 10.18 -60.82
CA ILE A 85 66.48 8.81 -60.64
C ILE A 85 67.42 8.01 -59.71
N ASP A 86 68.72 8.04 -59.99
CA ASP A 86 69.73 7.26 -59.27
C ASP A 86 69.97 7.75 -57.83
N SER A 87 69.65 9.01 -57.53
CA SER A 87 69.85 9.61 -56.20
C SER A 87 68.59 9.66 -55.35
N ASN A 88 67.42 9.88 -55.95
CA ASN A 88 66.17 10.15 -55.22
C ASN A 88 65.11 9.04 -55.40
N LEU A 89 65.07 8.33 -56.54
CA LEU A 89 64.00 7.38 -56.86
C LEU A 89 64.40 5.91 -56.62
N LEU A 90 65.23 5.70 -55.59
CA LEU A 90 65.65 4.39 -55.11
C LEU A 90 64.53 3.66 -54.35
N ASP A 91 64.63 2.34 -54.27
CA ASP A 91 63.68 1.49 -53.51
C ASP A 91 63.61 1.90 -52.03
N ASP A 92 64.76 2.25 -51.44
CA ASP A 92 64.86 2.74 -50.06
C ASP A 92 64.09 4.05 -49.83
N SER A 93 63.97 4.91 -50.85
CA SER A 93 63.19 6.15 -50.76
C SER A 93 61.71 5.86 -50.53
N LEU A 94 61.12 4.96 -51.33
CA LEU A 94 59.71 4.56 -51.17
C LEU A 94 59.50 3.81 -49.85
N ASN A 95 60.47 2.98 -49.44
CA ASN A 95 60.46 2.30 -48.16
C ASN A 95 60.42 3.28 -46.96
N ASN A 96 61.26 4.30 -46.97
CA ASN A 96 61.33 5.32 -45.91
C ASN A 96 60.08 6.22 -45.88
N LEU A 97 59.52 6.51 -47.05
CA LEU A 97 58.26 7.24 -47.18
C LEU A 97 57.05 6.39 -46.75
N ARG A 98 57.17 5.06 -46.77
CA ARG A 98 56.10 4.07 -46.57
C ARG A 98 54.96 4.22 -47.58
N ILE A 99 55.33 4.33 -48.86
CA ILE A 99 54.41 4.44 -50.00
C ILE A 99 54.72 3.34 -51.01
N ASN A 100 53.72 2.99 -51.83
CA ASN A 100 53.84 1.93 -52.82
C ASN A 100 54.16 2.46 -54.21
N TYR A 101 53.61 3.60 -54.60
CA TYR A 101 53.82 4.16 -55.93
C TYR A 101 54.13 5.65 -55.87
N MET A 102 54.99 6.06 -56.79
CA MET A 102 55.25 7.46 -57.12
C MET A 102 55.01 7.65 -58.62
N PHE A 103 54.22 8.65 -58.98
CA PHE A 103 53.97 9.04 -60.37
C PHE A 103 54.33 10.50 -60.56
N PHE A 104 54.99 10.80 -61.69
CA PHE A 104 55.38 12.15 -62.09
C PHE A 104 54.70 12.48 -63.40
N PHE A 105 53.95 13.57 -63.43
CA PHE A 105 53.25 14.06 -64.62
C PHE A 105 53.77 15.44 -65.01
N ASN A 106 53.85 15.73 -66.30
CA ASN A 106 54.18 17.07 -66.80
C ASN A 106 52.94 17.99 -66.81
N GLN A 107 53.10 19.26 -67.23
CA GLN A 107 52.02 20.24 -67.35
C GLN A 107 50.86 19.79 -68.26
N ASN A 108 51.13 18.88 -69.21
CA ASN A 108 50.15 18.33 -70.14
C ASN A 108 49.50 17.03 -69.61
N ASN A 109 49.68 16.71 -68.32
CA ASN A 109 49.23 15.47 -67.68
C ASN A 109 49.78 14.18 -68.28
N GLN A 110 50.90 14.25 -69.01
CA GLN A 110 51.56 13.06 -69.52
C GLN A 110 52.49 12.51 -68.44
N LEU A 111 52.46 11.19 -68.27
CA LEU A 111 53.35 10.50 -67.35
C LEU A 111 54.81 10.64 -67.83
N VAL A 112 55.65 11.23 -66.97
CA VAL A 112 57.09 11.41 -67.17
C VAL A 112 57.85 10.23 -66.59
N TYR A 113 57.51 9.83 -65.36
CA TYR A 113 58.17 8.72 -64.68
C TYR A 113 57.22 8.04 -63.68
N GLN A 114 57.46 6.76 -63.44
CA GLN A 114 56.74 5.97 -62.44
C GLN A 114 57.70 5.05 -61.67
N LYS A 115 57.44 4.88 -60.38
CA LYS A 115 58.16 3.96 -59.51
C LYS A 115 57.18 3.20 -58.63
N GLY A 116 57.46 1.92 -58.41
CA GLY A 116 56.64 1.03 -57.60
C GLY A 116 57.51 0.18 -56.68
N TYR A 117 57.13 0.08 -55.41
CA TYR A 117 57.83 -0.71 -54.40
C TYR A 117 56.85 -1.21 -53.33
N ASP A 118 56.91 -2.50 -53.00
CA ASP A 118 56.17 -3.07 -51.87
C ASP A 118 57.08 -3.06 -50.65
N TYR A 119 56.92 -2.06 -49.79
CA TYR A 119 57.73 -1.92 -48.58
C TYR A 119 57.43 -2.96 -47.49
N HIS A 120 56.31 -3.67 -47.57
CA HIS A 120 56.02 -4.79 -46.65
C HIS A 120 56.75 -6.06 -47.10
N ARG A 121 56.80 -6.32 -48.41
CA ARG A 121 57.49 -7.48 -48.99
C ARG A 121 58.96 -7.21 -49.33
N GLN A 122 59.39 -5.95 -49.27
CA GLN A 122 60.70 -5.47 -49.68
C GLN A 122 61.05 -5.88 -51.12
N GLN A 123 60.15 -5.61 -52.06
CA GLN A 123 60.31 -5.97 -53.47
C GLN A 123 59.84 -4.85 -54.41
N PRO A 124 60.54 -4.61 -55.54
CA PRO A 124 60.07 -3.66 -56.55
C PRO A 124 58.77 -4.14 -57.20
N ILE A 125 57.87 -3.19 -57.48
CA ILE A 125 56.65 -3.45 -58.24
C ILE A 125 56.89 -3.00 -59.68
N THR A 126 56.89 -3.96 -60.59
CA THR A 126 57.13 -3.72 -62.02
C THR A 126 55.86 -3.75 -62.86
N ASP A 127 54.77 -4.28 -62.33
CA ASP A 127 53.47 -4.34 -63.01
C ASP A 127 52.62 -3.12 -62.64
N PHE A 128 52.25 -2.33 -63.65
CA PHE A 128 51.42 -1.14 -63.54
C PHE A 128 50.13 -1.27 -64.37
N THR A 129 49.76 -2.48 -64.75
CA THR A 129 48.58 -2.73 -65.60
C THR A 129 47.30 -2.18 -64.95
N ASP A 130 47.16 -2.36 -63.64
CA ASP A 130 46.02 -1.88 -62.85
C ASP A 130 45.93 -0.34 -62.77
N TRP A 131 47.04 0.35 -63.06
CA TRP A 131 47.11 1.81 -63.07
C TRP A 131 46.78 2.43 -64.42
N GLN A 132 46.80 1.66 -65.52
CA GLN A 132 46.56 2.19 -66.88
C GLN A 132 45.30 3.07 -66.99
N PRO A 133 44.14 2.73 -66.37
CA PRO A 133 42.95 3.58 -66.40
C PRO A 133 43.11 4.94 -65.69
N HIS A 134 44.10 5.06 -64.81
CA HIS A 134 44.36 6.23 -63.97
C HIS A 134 45.60 7.03 -64.41
N LEU A 135 46.35 6.58 -65.42
CA LEU A 135 47.58 7.24 -65.91
C LEU A 135 47.39 7.99 -67.25
N THR A 136 46.15 8.14 -67.73
CA THR A 136 45.82 8.88 -68.94
C THR A 136 45.93 10.41 -68.74
N PRO A 137 46.06 11.24 -69.80
CA PRO A 137 46.08 12.71 -69.65
C PRO A 137 44.84 13.30 -68.96
N ASP A 138 43.68 12.65 -69.11
CA ASP A 138 42.44 13.02 -68.44
C ASP A 138 42.33 12.43 -67.01
N ASN A 139 43.45 12.02 -66.40
CA ASN A 139 43.42 11.41 -65.09
C ASN A 139 43.00 12.41 -64.00
N ILE A 140 42.32 11.86 -63.02
CA ILE A 140 41.83 12.59 -61.85
C ILE A 140 42.87 12.78 -60.75
N LEU A 141 44.00 12.07 -60.84
CA LEU A 141 45.09 12.09 -59.85
C LEU A 141 45.90 13.39 -59.92
N THR A 142 45.67 14.22 -60.93
CA THR A 142 46.40 15.45 -61.19
C THR A 142 45.48 16.67 -61.10
N ASN A 143 46.07 17.86 -61.00
CA ASN A 143 45.34 19.12 -60.92
C ASN A 143 45.80 20.06 -62.05
N THR A 144 45.22 19.90 -63.25
CA THR A 144 45.72 20.57 -64.47
C THR A 144 45.16 21.94 -64.77
N GLN A 145 44.32 22.51 -63.90
CA GLN A 145 43.87 23.87 -64.15
C GLN A 145 45.02 24.86 -63.90
N PRO A 146 45.44 25.66 -64.91
CA PRO A 146 46.50 26.65 -64.72
C PRO A 146 46.18 27.59 -63.55
N GLY A 147 47.11 27.72 -62.60
CA GLY A 147 46.94 28.51 -61.38
C GLY A 147 46.28 27.78 -60.19
N ASN A 148 45.90 26.51 -60.32
CA ASN A 148 45.38 25.73 -59.19
C ASN A 148 46.53 25.00 -58.47
N THR A 149 47.02 25.60 -57.39
CA THR A 149 48.13 25.05 -56.59
C THR A 149 47.67 24.13 -55.44
N ASN A 150 46.39 23.76 -55.40
CA ASN A 150 45.86 22.97 -54.29
C ASN A 150 46.30 21.50 -54.37
N ALA A 151 46.81 21.01 -53.26
CA ALA A 151 46.98 19.59 -52.98
C ALA A 151 45.63 18.85 -53.07
N LYS A 152 45.65 17.61 -53.57
CA LYS A 152 44.51 16.69 -53.44
C LYS A 152 44.95 15.47 -52.65
N SER A 153 44.03 14.95 -51.85
CA SER A 153 44.19 13.67 -51.20
C SER A 153 42.84 12.98 -51.12
N GLY A 154 42.86 11.67 -50.98
CA GLY A 154 41.65 10.90 -50.81
C GLY A 154 41.91 9.41 -50.91
N PHE A 155 40.81 8.68 -50.95
CA PHE A 155 40.82 7.24 -51.06
C PHE A 155 40.55 6.79 -52.49
N LEU A 156 41.10 5.63 -52.85
CA LEU A 156 40.77 4.90 -54.07
C LEU A 156 40.90 3.40 -53.85
N VAL A 157 40.43 2.61 -54.81
CA VAL A 157 40.58 1.16 -54.84
C VAL A 157 41.51 0.80 -55.99
N VAL A 158 42.60 0.10 -55.69
CA VAL A 158 43.59 -0.38 -56.68
C VAL A 158 43.66 -1.89 -56.57
N SER A 159 43.35 -2.60 -57.65
CA SER A 159 43.37 -4.08 -57.68
C SER A 159 42.52 -4.73 -56.57
N GLY A 160 41.39 -4.09 -56.22
CA GLY A 160 40.52 -4.54 -55.12
C GLY A 160 41.04 -4.26 -53.71
N LYS A 161 42.13 -3.50 -53.56
CA LYS A 161 42.70 -3.09 -52.28
C LYS A 161 42.45 -1.60 -52.01
N PRO A 162 42.15 -1.22 -50.75
CA PRO A 162 42.10 0.20 -50.39
C PRO A 162 43.46 0.86 -50.55
N ALA A 163 43.47 2.06 -51.09
CA ALA A 163 44.66 2.88 -51.19
C ALA A 163 44.32 4.33 -50.88
N ILE A 164 45.32 5.04 -50.38
CA ILE A 164 45.29 6.48 -50.21
C ILE A 164 46.20 7.07 -51.27
N PHE A 165 45.76 8.13 -51.93
CA PHE A 165 46.62 8.92 -52.81
C PHE A 165 46.73 10.35 -52.35
N PHE A 166 47.82 10.97 -52.78
CA PHE A 166 48.16 12.36 -52.56
C PHE A 166 48.71 12.91 -53.86
N SER A 167 48.30 14.10 -54.25
CA SER A 167 48.83 14.77 -55.42
C SER A 167 49.14 16.22 -55.11
N ASN A 168 50.36 16.64 -55.42
CA ASN A 168 50.78 18.04 -55.30
C ASN A 168 51.34 18.55 -56.62
N PRO A 169 51.02 19.81 -56.97
CA PRO A 169 51.70 20.48 -58.07
C PRO A 169 53.19 20.61 -57.74
N ILE A 170 54.04 20.36 -58.73
CA ILE A 170 55.49 20.51 -58.59
C ILE A 170 55.83 21.98 -58.84
N LEU A 171 56.39 22.63 -57.83
CA LEU A 171 56.76 24.04 -57.80
C LEU A 171 58.27 24.17 -57.57
N ASP A 172 58.84 25.34 -57.87
CA ASP A 172 60.21 25.65 -57.46
C ASP A 172 60.30 25.94 -55.95
N SER A 173 61.52 26.07 -55.42
CA SER A 173 61.76 26.33 -54.00
C SER A 173 61.23 27.70 -53.53
N SER A 174 60.88 28.59 -54.47
CA SER A 174 60.24 29.88 -54.17
C SER A 174 58.72 29.77 -54.05
N GLY A 175 58.14 28.62 -54.38
CA GLY A 175 56.70 28.37 -54.35
C GLY A 175 55.96 29.07 -55.49
N SER A 176 56.57 29.19 -56.68
CA SER A 176 55.97 29.93 -57.79
C SER A 176 54.60 29.37 -58.20
N GLU A 177 53.70 30.24 -58.69
CA GLU A 177 52.37 29.82 -59.16
C GLU A 177 52.42 29.02 -60.48
N ASN A 178 53.60 28.92 -61.11
CA ASN A 178 53.80 28.24 -62.39
C ASN A 178 54.24 26.78 -62.16
N SER A 179 53.28 25.92 -61.86
CA SER A 179 53.55 24.49 -61.68
C SER A 179 54.06 23.83 -62.97
N ARG A 180 55.12 23.03 -62.88
CA ARG A 180 55.67 22.26 -64.02
C ARG A 180 55.04 20.89 -64.23
N GLY A 181 54.18 20.46 -63.33
CA GLY A 181 53.65 19.11 -63.35
C GLY A 181 53.03 18.74 -62.03
N THR A 182 52.73 17.46 -61.85
CA THR A 182 52.16 16.96 -60.59
C THR A 182 52.92 15.72 -60.17
N ILE A 183 53.25 15.66 -58.88
CA ILE A 183 53.76 14.45 -58.23
C ILE A 183 52.63 13.79 -57.46
N VAL A 184 52.50 12.48 -57.61
CA VAL A 184 51.46 11.69 -56.94
C VAL A 184 52.10 10.58 -56.14
N PHE A 185 51.78 10.52 -54.84
CA PHE A 185 52.10 9.40 -53.97
C PHE A 185 50.87 8.53 -53.77
N VAL A 186 51.08 7.21 -53.79
CA VAL A 186 50.04 6.24 -53.46
C VAL A 186 50.56 5.28 -52.41
N LYS A 187 49.76 5.11 -51.35
CA LYS A 187 49.95 4.09 -50.32
C LYS A 187 48.80 3.10 -50.39
N ILE A 188 49.08 1.85 -50.71
CA ILE A 188 48.13 0.75 -50.53
C ILE A 188 48.01 0.52 -49.02
N LEU A 189 46.79 0.50 -48.50
CA LEU A 189 46.53 0.14 -47.12
C LEU A 189 46.47 -1.38 -47.03
N ALA A 190 47.63 -1.98 -46.76
CA ALA A 190 47.69 -3.40 -46.46
C ALA A 190 47.16 -3.67 -45.04
N GLU A 191 46.86 -4.93 -44.74
CA GLU A 191 46.42 -5.35 -43.40
C GLU A 191 47.40 -4.90 -42.30
N ALA A 192 48.71 -4.89 -42.60
CA ALA A 192 49.74 -4.42 -41.67
C ALA A 192 49.64 -2.91 -41.37
N ASP A 193 49.24 -2.07 -42.33
CA ASP A 193 49.05 -0.63 -42.11
C ASP A 193 47.81 -0.36 -41.26
N VAL A 194 46.71 -1.07 -41.55
CA VAL A 194 45.48 -1.02 -40.76
C VAL A 194 45.74 -1.52 -39.34
N ALA A 195 46.52 -2.58 -39.17
CA ALA A 195 46.94 -3.09 -37.87
C ALA A 195 47.77 -2.06 -37.06
N GLN A 196 48.61 -1.25 -37.71
CA GLN A 196 49.36 -0.19 -37.03
C GLN A 196 48.43 0.92 -36.51
N ILE A 197 47.44 1.31 -37.31
CA ILE A 197 46.42 2.29 -36.89
C ILE A 197 45.55 1.68 -35.78
N SER A 198 45.16 0.42 -35.90
CA SER A 198 44.46 -0.37 -34.87
C SER A 198 45.18 -0.31 -33.53
N GLN A 199 46.49 -0.59 -33.50
CA GLN A 199 47.30 -0.51 -32.28
C GLN A 199 47.40 0.90 -31.70
N THR A 200 47.50 1.92 -32.58
CA THR A 200 47.60 3.33 -32.15
C THR A 200 46.31 3.80 -31.50
N VAL A 201 45.16 3.38 -32.05
CA VAL A 201 43.85 3.76 -31.57
C VAL A 201 43.35 2.85 -30.44
N GLY A 202 43.89 1.62 -30.34
CA GLY A 202 43.50 0.62 -29.35
C GLY A 202 42.18 -0.08 -29.69
N MET A 203 41.86 -0.25 -30.97
CA MET A 203 40.61 -0.87 -31.43
C MET A 203 40.85 -1.75 -32.66
N GLU A 204 40.32 -2.97 -32.60
CA GLU A 204 40.35 -3.90 -33.74
C GLU A 204 39.48 -3.38 -34.88
N MET A 205 40.07 -3.29 -36.07
CA MET A 205 39.41 -2.74 -37.24
C MET A 205 39.91 -3.40 -38.51
N SER A 206 39.06 -3.41 -39.53
CA SER A 206 39.41 -3.83 -40.87
C SER A 206 38.90 -2.81 -41.89
N PHE A 207 39.63 -2.67 -42.99
CA PHE A 207 39.35 -1.67 -44.01
C PHE A 207 39.36 -2.36 -45.37
N HIS A 208 38.22 -2.34 -46.04
CA HIS A 208 37.98 -3.16 -47.22
C HIS A 208 37.38 -2.34 -48.36
N ALA A 209 37.68 -2.74 -49.58
CA ALA A 209 36.96 -2.26 -50.75
C ALA A 209 35.54 -2.86 -50.77
N LEU A 210 34.54 -2.06 -51.12
CA LEU A 210 33.15 -2.53 -51.24
C LEU A 210 32.99 -3.62 -52.31
N SER A 211 33.89 -3.66 -53.30
CA SER A 211 33.92 -4.72 -54.30
C SER A 211 34.39 -6.08 -53.77
N ASN A 212 35.03 -6.11 -52.60
CA ASN A 212 35.62 -7.31 -52.02
C ASN A 212 35.49 -7.31 -50.49
N LEU A 213 34.26 -7.45 -50.00
CA LEU A 213 33.97 -7.54 -48.57
C LEU A 213 34.09 -8.98 -48.06
N PRO A 214 34.76 -9.21 -46.92
CA PRO A 214 35.01 -10.55 -46.41
C PRO A 214 33.76 -11.24 -45.84
N HIS A 215 32.79 -10.46 -45.32
CA HIS A 215 31.64 -11.00 -44.61
C HIS A 215 30.30 -10.61 -45.27
N PRO A 216 29.31 -11.53 -45.41
CA PRO A 216 28.01 -11.23 -46.03
C PRO A 216 27.20 -10.14 -45.31
N ARG A 217 27.37 -10.03 -43.99
CA ARG A 217 26.70 -8.98 -43.19
C ARG A 217 27.21 -7.59 -43.56
N ASP A 218 28.50 -7.43 -43.79
CA ASP A 218 29.12 -6.16 -44.19
C ASP A 218 28.55 -5.69 -45.54
N LEU A 219 28.32 -6.63 -46.46
CA LEU A 219 27.67 -6.34 -47.74
C LEU A 219 26.23 -5.84 -47.54
N GLN A 220 25.45 -6.51 -46.69
CA GLN A 220 24.09 -6.08 -46.39
C GLN A 220 24.07 -4.68 -45.74
N VAL A 221 24.90 -4.46 -44.72
CA VAL A 221 24.93 -3.21 -43.98
C VAL A 221 25.41 -2.06 -44.86
N SER A 222 26.46 -2.28 -45.66
CA SER A 222 26.97 -1.26 -46.59
C SER A 222 25.93 -0.86 -47.64
N GLN A 223 25.15 -1.81 -48.18
CA GLN A 223 24.06 -1.49 -49.11
C GLN A 223 22.93 -0.70 -48.44
N GLU A 224 22.55 -1.06 -47.21
CA GLU A 224 21.55 -0.31 -46.43
C GLU A 224 22.03 1.12 -46.17
N MET A 225 23.30 1.30 -45.80
CA MET A 225 23.91 2.62 -45.58
C MET A 225 23.91 3.47 -46.85
N ILE A 226 24.33 2.89 -47.99
CA ILE A 226 24.33 3.57 -49.29
C ILE A 226 22.92 4.01 -49.68
N ASN A 227 21.92 3.15 -49.52
CA ASN A 227 20.54 3.46 -49.87
C ASN A 227 19.94 4.58 -49.01
N ASN A 228 20.31 4.62 -47.73
CA ASN A 228 19.82 5.62 -46.79
C ASN A 228 20.63 6.93 -46.80
N GLY A 229 21.82 6.94 -47.43
CA GLY A 229 22.76 8.04 -47.34
C GLY A 229 23.48 8.13 -45.99
N ASP A 230 23.54 7.04 -45.25
CA ASP A 230 24.22 6.96 -43.95
C ASP A 230 25.74 6.79 -44.16
N ILE A 231 26.54 7.62 -43.50
CA ILE A 231 28.02 7.53 -43.57
C ILE A 231 28.57 6.69 -42.40
N VAL A 232 27.82 6.60 -41.30
CA VAL A 232 28.18 5.84 -40.09
C VAL A 232 26.96 5.06 -39.61
N LYS A 233 27.16 3.79 -39.27
CA LYS A 233 26.12 2.92 -38.73
C LYS A 233 26.69 2.01 -37.64
N ILE A 234 25.88 1.71 -36.64
CA ILE A 234 26.23 0.73 -35.60
C ILE A 234 25.24 -0.43 -35.75
N ASP A 235 25.77 -1.64 -35.93
CA ASP A 235 25.00 -2.86 -36.01
C ASP A 235 25.23 -3.69 -34.74
N ASN A 236 24.16 -3.93 -33.99
CA ASN A 236 24.23 -4.73 -32.77
C ASN A 236 24.07 -6.20 -33.14
N MET A 237 25.18 -6.93 -33.31
CA MET A 237 25.16 -8.34 -33.73
C MET A 237 24.60 -9.24 -32.63
N ASP A 238 25.04 -9.06 -31.39
CA ASP A 238 24.52 -9.80 -30.23
C ASP A 238 24.61 -8.96 -28.93
N ASN A 239 24.38 -9.59 -27.78
CA ASN A 239 24.46 -8.93 -26.46
C ASN A 239 25.88 -8.59 -25.98
N GLN A 240 26.91 -9.00 -26.72
CA GLN A 240 28.32 -8.85 -26.36
C GLN A 240 29.14 -8.04 -27.37
N THR A 241 28.82 -8.16 -28.65
CA THR A 241 29.52 -7.55 -29.76
C THR A 241 28.59 -6.59 -30.50
N ALA A 242 29.14 -5.42 -30.81
CA ALA A 242 28.56 -4.50 -31.77
C ALA A 242 29.63 -4.25 -32.84
N VAL A 243 29.19 -3.88 -34.04
CA VAL A 243 30.10 -3.49 -35.11
C VAL A 243 29.76 -2.08 -35.54
N GLY A 244 30.79 -1.24 -35.58
CA GLY A 244 30.74 0.10 -36.14
C GLY A 244 31.14 0.07 -37.60
N TYR A 245 30.33 0.64 -38.47
CA TYR A 245 30.61 0.78 -39.88
C TYR A 245 30.77 2.25 -40.25
N SER A 246 31.76 2.54 -41.10
CA SER A 246 31.86 3.84 -41.76
C SER A 246 32.18 3.69 -43.23
N LEU A 247 31.45 4.41 -44.07
CA LEU A 247 31.70 4.48 -45.50
C LEU A 247 32.65 5.62 -45.82
N PHE A 248 33.65 5.31 -46.63
CA PHE A 248 34.56 6.31 -47.19
C PHE A 248 34.32 6.42 -48.69
N ASN A 249 34.21 7.67 -49.13
CA ASN A 249 34.08 7.96 -50.53
C ASN A 249 35.45 7.85 -51.22
N ASP A 250 35.45 7.30 -52.43
CA ASP A 250 36.56 7.51 -53.34
C ASP A 250 36.64 8.99 -53.75
N PHE A 251 37.72 9.31 -54.46
CA PHE A 251 37.90 10.60 -55.08
C PHE A 251 36.76 11.04 -56.03
N TYR A 252 36.00 10.11 -56.61
CA TYR A 252 34.85 10.41 -57.46
C TYR A 252 33.57 10.72 -56.65
N THR A 253 33.72 10.94 -55.35
CA THR A 253 32.65 11.18 -54.37
C THR A 253 31.66 10.02 -54.23
N LYS A 254 32.05 8.81 -54.64
CA LYS A 254 31.25 7.59 -54.52
C LYS A 254 31.73 6.74 -53.35
N PRO A 255 30.84 6.17 -52.53
CA PRO A 255 31.23 5.19 -51.52
C PRO A 255 31.95 4.02 -52.19
N SER A 256 33.19 3.76 -51.76
CA SER A 256 34.05 2.73 -52.37
C SER A 256 34.75 1.84 -51.34
N LEU A 257 34.87 2.34 -50.11
CA LEU A 257 35.55 1.67 -49.01
C LEU A 257 34.64 1.59 -47.79
N LEU A 258 34.79 0.50 -47.05
CA LEU A 258 34.11 0.24 -45.79
C LEU A 258 35.13 0.05 -44.69
N LEU A 259 35.00 0.84 -43.63
CA LEU A 259 35.63 0.60 -42.35
C LEU A 259 34.68 -0.24 -41.50
N HIS A 260 35.19 -1.37 -41.05
CA HIS A 260 34.57 -2.25 -40.07
C HIS A 260 35.34 -2.11 -38.76
N LEU A 261 34.66 -1.76 -37.68
CA LEU A 261 35.24 -1.52 -36.37
C LEU A 261 34.56 -2.44 -35.35
N ASP A 262 35.34 -3.27 -34.67
CA ASP A 262 34.82 -4.11 -33.60
C ASP A 262 34.58 -3.25 -32.35
N LEU A 263 33.32 -3.17 -31.92
CA LEU A 263 32.91 -2.41 -30.75
C LEU A 263 32.53 -3.35 -29.61
N ASP A 264 33.10 -3.10 -28.44
CA ASP A 264 32.65 -3.74 -27.21
C ASP A 264 31.29 -3.19 -26.76
N ARG A 265 30.48 -4.04 -26.10
CA ARG A 265 29.20 -3.64 -25.48
C ARG A 265 29.30 -3.53 -23.96
N GLN A 266 30.44 -3.07 -23.43
CA GLN A 266 30.69 -3.07 -21.98
C GLN A 266 29.71 -2.19 -21.21
N ILE A 267 29.29 -1.04 -21.76
CA ILE A 267 28.36 -0.12 -21.09
C ILE A 267 26.99 -0.78 -20.95
N SER A 268 26.51 -1.43 -22.01
CA SER A 268 25.24 -2.16 -22.06
C SER A 268 25.24 -3.36 -21.10
N GLN A 269 26.33 -4.14 -21.09
CA GLN A 269 26.49 -5.29 -20.19
C GLN A 269 26.52 -4.84 -18.73
N GLN A 270 27.32 -3.82 -18.43
CA GLN A 270 27.41 -3.24 -17.09
C GLN A 270 26.08 -2.64 -16.65
N GLY A 271 25.32 -2.00 -17.56
CA GLY A 271 23.98 -1.50 -17.32
C GLY A 271 23.01 -2.60 -16.87
N SER A 272 23.02 -3.75 -17.55
CA SER A 272 22.19 -4.91 -17.16
C SER A 272 22.57 -5.47 -15.79
N VAL A 273 23.87 -5.62 -15.52
CA VAL A 273 24.39 -6.08 -14.22
C VAL A 273 24.02 -5.10 -13.10
N THR A 274 24.16 -3.80 -13.36
CA THR A 274 23.85 -2.72 -12.42
C THR A 274 22.37 -2.71 -12.07
N ILE A 275 21.49 -2.81 -13.08
CA ILE A 275 20.03 -2.85 -12.85
C ILE A 275 19.63 -4.10 -12.08
N LYS A 276 20.16 -5.28 -12.42
CA LYS A 276 19.87 -6.52 -11.67
C LYS A 276 20.35 -6.42 -10.22
N SER A 277 21.53 -5.86 -9.98
CA SER A 277 22.09 -5.67 -8.65
C SER A 277 21.27 -4.67 -7.84
N LEU A 278 20.87 -3.55 -8.44
CA LEU A 278 19.98 -2.55 -7.84
C LEU A 278 18.63 -3.17 -7.46
N LEU A 279 17.98 -3.90 -8.37
CA LEU A 279 16.69 -4.54 -8.10
C LEU A 279 16.80 -5.61 -7.01
N SER A 280 17.90 -6.36 -6.97
CA SER A 280 18.16 -7.34 -5.91
C SER A 280 18.34 -6.65 -4.55
N PHE A 281 19.11 -5.56 -4.50
CA PHE A 281 19.28 -4.75 -3.29
C PHE A 281 17.95 -4.15 -2.81
N LEU A 282 17.16 -3.57 -3.72
CA LEU A 282 15.84 -3.03 -3.40
C LEU A 282 14.86 -4.11 -2.93
N ALA A 283 14.86 -5.29 -3.55
CA ALA A 283 14.02 -6.41 -3.12
C ALA A 283 14.33 -6.81 -1.67
N ILE A 284 15.61 -6.92 -1.30
CA ILE A 284 16.04 -7.20 0.08
C ILE A 284 15.57 -6.09 1.02
N GLY A 285 15.79 -4.83 0.64
CA GLY A 285 15.34 -3.67 1.43
C GLY A 285 13.83 -3.67 1.68
N TYR A 286 13.03 -3.94 0.64
CA TYR A 286 11.57 -4.04 0.75
C TYR A 286 11.12 -5.20 1.64
N LEU A 287 11.80 -6.35 1.58
CA LEU A 287 11.51 -7.48 2.48
C LEU A 287 11.81 -7.13 3.95
N LEU A 288 12.90 -6.43 4.21
CA LEU A 288 13.23 -5.96 5.56
C LEU A 288 12.21 -4.94 6.07
N ILE A 289 11.79 -4.00 5.22
CA ILE A 289 10.73 -3.03 5.57
C ILE A 289 9.40 -3.74 5.84
N LEU A 290 9.04 -4.75 5.04
CA LEU A 290 7.84 -5.56 5.26
C LEU A 290 7.90 -6.26 6.63
N LEU A 291 9.01 -6.94 6.91
CA LEU A 291 9.22 -7.66 8.17
C LEU A 291 9.15 -6.71 9.37
N PHE A 292 9.87 -5.59 9.30
CA PHE A 292 9.89 -4.58 10.36
C PHE A 292 8.49 -3.97 10.60
N SER A 293 7.75 -3.66 9.53
CA SER A 293 6.39 -3.15 9.61
C SER A 293 5.44 -4.15 10.27
N ILE A 294 5.56 -5.45 9.94
CA ILE A 294 4.78 -6.51 10.58
C ILE A 294 5.09 -6.60 12.08
N ILE A 295 6.37 -6.51 12.47
CA ILE A 295 6.78 -6.55 13.88
C ILE A 295 6.19 -5.36 14.65
N LEU A 296 6.32 -4.14 14.12
CA LEU A 296 5.75 -2.94 14.73
C LEU A 296 4.22 -3.05 14.88
N LEU A 297 3.53 -3.44 13.81
CA LEU A 297 2.08 -3.59 13.82
C LEU A 297 1.64 -4.66 14.83
N TYR A 298 2.43 -5.74 14.99
CA TYR A 298 2.18 -6.75 16.00
C TYR A 298 2.33 -6.22 17.43
N GLN A 299 3.44 -5.53 17.69
CA GLN A 299 3.81 -5.04 19.02
C GLN A 299 2.90 -3.90 19.49
N PHE A 300 2.60 -2.94 18.62
CA PHE A 300 1.87 -1.72 19.00
C PHE A 300 0.36 -1.86 18.89
N VAL A 301 -0.17 -2.60 17.92
CA VAL A 301 -1.61 -2.64 17.62
C VAL A 301 -2.23 -4.01 17.93
N ILE A 302 -1.77 -5.07 17.25
CA ILE A 302 -2.44 -6.38 17.30
C ILE A 302 -2.45 -6.96 18.72
N ASN A 303 -1.33 -6.89 19.45
CA ASN A 303 -1.26 -7.46 20.80
C ASN A 303 -2.27 -6.81 21.76
N LYS A 304 -2.46 -5.48 21.67
CA LYS A 304 -3.46 -4.77 22.46
C LYS A 304 -4.88 -5.22 22.12
N ILE A 305 -5.21 -5.32 20.83
CA ILE A 305 -6.55 -5.77 20.37
C ILE A 305 -6.82 -7.21 20.81
N LEU A 306 -5.83 -8.10 20.71
CA LEU A 306 -6.00 -9.47 21.20
C LEU A 306 -6.19 -9.53 22.71
N TYR A 307 -5.43 -8.74 23.46
CA TYR A 307 -5.61 -8.65 24.90
C TYR A 307 -7.05 -8.25 25.25
N PHE A 308 -7.59 -7.20 24.64
CA PHE A 308 -8.98 -6.81 24.84
C PHE A 308 -9.96 -7.91 24.45
N LYS A 309 -9.78 -8.56 23.30
CA LYS A 309 -10.63 -9.68 22.87
C LYS A 309 -10.69 -10.77 23.94
N TYR A 310 -9.55 -11.21 24.49
CA TYR A 310 -9.49 -12.27 25.48
C TYR A 310 -10.06 -11.82 26.84
N SER A 311 -9.70 -10.62 27.29
CA SER A 311 -10.17 -10.07 28.56
C SER A 311 -11.69 -9.87 28.57
N ILE A 312 -12.27 -9.32 27.50
CA ILE A 312 -13.73 -9.15 27.36
C ILE A 312 -14.42 -10.51 27.34
N ASN A 313 -13.92 -11.45 26.54
CA ASN A 313 -14.53 -12.79 26.46
C ASN A 313 -14.48 -13.51 27.82
N ASN A 314 -13.42 -13.30 28.60
CA ASN A 314 -13.32 -13.84 29.95
C ASN A 314 -14.34 -13.20 30.90
N ILE A 315 -14.46 -11.87 30.91
CA ILE A 315 -15.44 -11.12 31.71
C ILE A 315 -16.86 -11.62 31.44
N VAL A 316 -17.23 -11.74 30.16
CA VAL A 316 -18.55 -12.23 29.74
C VAL A 316 -18.76 -13.69 30.16
N LYS A 317 -17.77 -14.56 29.97
CA LYS A 317 -17.87 -15.98 30.33
C LYS A 317 -17.99 -16.21 31.83
N THR A 318 -17.27 -15.43 32.64
CA THR A 318 -17.33 -15.53 34.11
C THR A 318 -18.47 -14.72 34.73
N LYS A 319 -19.17 -13.87 33.94
CA LYS A 319 -20.15 -12.88 34.42
C LYS A 319 -19.62 -11.99 35.53
N ASP A 320 -18.31 -11.75 35.53
CA ASP A 320 -17.62 -10.97 36.55
C ASP A 320 -17.31 -9.59 35.97
N PHE A 321 -18.33 -8.73 35.97
CA PHE A 321 -18.26 -7.42 35.35
C PHE A 321 -17.35 -6.46 36.11
N SER A 322 -17.06 -6.74 37.40
CA SER A 322 -16.15 -5.99 38.29
C SER A 322 -14.73 -5.83 37.74
N LYS A 323 -14.33 -6.76 36.86
CA LYS A 323 -13.04 -6.70 36.20
C LYS A 323 -12.99 -5.58 35.17
N ARG A 324 -11.87 -4.85 35.15
CA ARG A 324 -11.61 -3.80 34.17
C ARG A 324 -10.49 -4.19 33.23
N LEU A 325 -10.56 -3.67 32.00
CA LEU A 325 -9.48 -3.79 31.04
C LEU A 325 -8.30 -2.93 31.50
N LEU A 326 -7.10 -3.53 31.47
CA LEU A 326 -5.85 -2.79 31.66
C LEU A 326 -5.54 -2.00 30.39
N ILE A 327 -5.48 -0.67 30.51
CA ILE A 327 -5.26 0.23 29.39
C ILE A 327 -3.81 0.70 29.43
N LYS A 328 -3.10 0.56 28.30
CA LYS A 328 -1.72 1.03 28.15
C LYS A 328 -1.61 1.95 26.93
N GLY A 329 -1.08 3.15 27.15
CA GLY A 329 -0.94 4.20 26.14
C GLY A 329 -2.16 5.10 26.05
N SER A 330 -2.15 5.97 25.04
CA SER A 330 -3.16 7.03 24.82
C SER A 330 -3.59 7.12 23.36
N ASP A 331 -3.50 6.00 22.62
CA ASP A 331 -3.92 5.88 21.21
C ASP A 331 -5.42 5.55 21.07
N GLU A 332 -5.91 5.47 19.84
CA GLU A 332 -7.32 5.16 19.55
C GLU A 332 -7.74 3.80 20.11
N VAL A 333 -6.81 2.84 20.15
CA VAL A 333 -7.05 1.53 20.75
C VAL A 333 -7.21 1.67 22.27
N ALA A 334 -6.36 2.47 22.93
CA ALA A 334 -6.50 2.77 24.35
C ALA A 334 -7.84 3.44 24.66
N GLN A 335 -8.29 4.38 23.84
CA GLN A 335 -9.58 5.05 24.01
C GLN A 335 -10.77 4.08 23.95
N ILE A 336 -10.72 3.07 23.07
CA ILE A 336 -11.71 1.99 23.05
C ILE A 336 -11.73 1.24 24.39
N GLY A 337 -10.56 0.95 24.95
CA GLY A 337 -10.44 0.33 26.28
C GLY A 337 -11.09 1.18 27.38
N ILE A 338 -10.91 2.51 27.35
CA ILE A 338 -11.52 3.45 28.32
C ILE A 338 -13.03 3.37 28.20
N ASN A 339 -13.57 3.48 26.99
CA ASN A 339 -15.01 3.46 26.75
C ASN A 339 -15.65 2.14 27.21
N ILE A 340 -14.97 1.00 27.01
CA ILE A 340 -15.44 -0.30 27.49
C ILE A 340 -15.45 -0.35 29.03
N ASN A 341 -14.44 0.18 29.70
CA ASN A 341 -14.44 0.27 31.17
C ASN A 341 -15.58 1.14 31.68
N THR A 342 -15.89 2.26 31.01
CA THR A 342 -17.05 3.09 31.33
C THR A 342 -18.36 2.33 31.19
N LEU A 343 -18.52 1.53 30.12
CA LEU A 343 -19.71 0.68 29.94
C LEU A 343 -19.82 -0.41 31.02
N LEU A 344 -18.71 -1.02 31.43
CA LEU A 344 -18.69 -2.00 32.52
C LEU A 344 -19.11 -1.38 33.85
N THR A 345 -18.64 -0.17 34.16
CA THR A 345 -19.09 0.58 35.34
C THR A 345 -20.58 0.87 35.28
N SER A 346 -21.09 1.39 34.16
CA SER A 346 -22.53 1.65 34.01
C SER A 346 -23.37 0.37 34.17
N PHE A 347 -22.86 -0.78 33.73
CA PHE A 347 -23.55 -2.06 33.89
C PHE A 347 -23.59 -2.52 35.36
N GLU A 348 -22.48 -2.38 36.08
CA GLU A 348 -22.44 -2.65 37.53
C GLU A 348 -23.37 -1.76 38.33
N ASP A 349 -23.37 -0.46 38.04
CA ASP A 349 -24.22 0.50 38.73
C ASP A 349 -25.71 0.13 38.55
N SER A 350 -26.11 -0.21 37.31
CA SER A 350 -27.48 -0.66 37.01
C SER A 350 -27.84 -1.99 37.70
N GLN A 351 -26.90 -2.94 37.81
CA GLN A 351 -27.14 -4.19 38.54
C GLN A 351 -27.28 -3.96 40.04
N SER A 352 -26.41 -3.13 40.61
CA SER A 352 -26.44 -2.75 42.03
C SER A 352 -27.73 -2.02 42.39
N GLU A 353 -28.14 -1.07 41.54
CA GLU A 353 -29.40 -0.34 41.71
C GLU A 353 -30.61 -1.29 41.68
N LEU A 354 -30.64 -2.24 40.74
CA LEU A 354 -31.70 -3.24 40.66
C LEU A 354 -31.76 -4.15 41.90
N VAL A 355 -30.61 -4.58 42.41
CA VAL A 355 -30.54 -5.38 43.66
C VAL A 355 -31.02 -4.56 44.85
N ASN A 356 -30.62 -3.30 44.95
CA ASN A 356 -31.04 -2.40 46.03
C ASN A 356 -32.54 -2.11 45.97
N GLU A 357 -33.11 -1.88 44.79
CA GLU A 357 -34.56 -1.74 44.57
C GLU A 357 -35.32 -2.99 45.04
N GLN A 358 -34.86 -4.18 44.65
CA GLN A 358 -35.46 -5.45 45.10
C GLN A 358 -35.40 -5.63 46.63
N ALA A 359 -34.25 -5.33 47.24
CA ALA A 359 -34.08 -5.41 48.68
C ALA A 359 -34.99 -4.41 49.42
N ARG A 360 -35.05 -3.17 48.92
CA ARG A 360 -35.89 -2.10 49.47
C ARG A 360 -37.38 -2.44 49.39
N SER A 361 -37.84 -2.96 48.26
CA SER A 361 -39.22 -3.42 48.07
C SER A 361 -39.60 -4.53 49.06
N LYS A 362 -38.70 -5.50 49.26
CA LYS A 362 -38.90 -6.59 50.25
C LYS A 362 -38.98 -6.06 51.68
N ILE A 363 -38.13 -5.09 52.05
CA ILE A 363 -38.17 -4.46 53.38
C ILE A 363 -39.49 -3.73 53.60
N TYR A 364 -39.96 -2.98 52.61
CA TYR A 364 -41.24 -2.28 52.69
C TYR A 364 -42.39 -3.26 52.92
N PHE A 365 -42.48 -4.33 52.12
CA PHE A 365 -43.50 -5.35 52.31
C PHE A 365 -43.49 -5.95 53.73
N GLN A 366 -42.31 -6.26 54.28
CA GLN A 366 -42.16 -6.89 55.59
C GLN A 366 -42.41 -5.96 56.81
N THR A 367 -42.25 -4.65 56.65
CA THR A 367 -42.28 -3.69 57.77
C THR A 367 -43.63 -2.99 57.96
N VAL A 368 -44.48 -3.00 56.93
CA VAL A 368 -45.80 -2.36 56.97
C VAL A 368 -46.64 -2.91 58.14
N GLY A 369 -47.25 -2.00 58.92
CA GLY A 369 -47.95 -2.30 60.18
C GLY A 369 -49.34 -2.92 60.06
N ILE A 370 -49.74 -3.31 58.85
CA ILE A 370 -51.00 -4.02 58.55
C ILE A 370 -50.67 -5.39 57.97
N MET A 371 -51.56 -6.37 58.11
CA MET A 371 -51.38 -7.65 57.43
C MET A 371 -51.38 -7.40 55.93
N MET A 372 -50.39 -7.91 55.22
CA MET A 372 -50.41 -7.97 53.75
C MET A 372 -50.15 -9.40 53.32
N MET A 373 -50.95 -9.90 52.40
CA MET A 373 -50.75 -11.20 51.78
C MET A 373 -51.09 -11.17 50.30
N ALA A 374 -50.51 -12.11 49.55
CA ALA A 374 -50.91 -12.39 48.18
C ALA A 374 -51.50 -13.80 48.10
N LEU A 375 -52.63 -13.94 47.42
CA LEU A 375 -53.24 -15.23 47.09
C LEU A 375 -53.08 -15.52 45.59
N ASP A 376 -52.87 -16.78 45.23
CA ASP A 376 -53.02 -17.23 43.85
C ASP A 376 -54.50 -17.30 43.45
N ILE A 377 -54.78 -17.61 42.17
CA ILE A 377 -56.14 -17.77 41.64
C ILE A 377 -56.93 -18.92 42.28
N GLN A 378 -56.29 -19.82 43.03
CA GLN A 378 -56.95 -20.89 43.80
C GLN A 378 -57.22 -20.48 45.27
N GLY A 379 -56.73 -19.32 45.71
CA GLY A 379 -56.86 -18.86 47.09
C GLY A 379 -55.77 -19.38 48.02
N ASN A 380 -54.66 -19.91 47.50
CA ASN A 380 -53.53 -20.32 48.33
C ASN A 380 -52.62 -19.13 48.61
N ILE A 381 -52.08 -19.06 49.82
CA ILE A 381 -51.18 -17.98 50.24
C ILE A 381 -49.84 -18.13 49.50
N VAL A 382 -49.48 -17.13 48.68
CA VAL A 382 -48.22 -17.07 47.91
C VAL A 382 -47.17 -16.24 48.63
N MET A 383 -47.60 -15.30 49.47
CA MET A 383 -46.72 -14.41 50.22
C MET A 383 -47.50 -13.81 51.39
N ILE A 384 -46.84 -13.58 52.52
CA ILE A 384 -47.42 -12.85 53.66
C ILE A 384 -46.34 -12.08 54.41
N ASN A 385 -46.66 -10.87 54.87
CA ASN A 385 -45.71 -10.05 55.62
C ASN A 385 -45.63 -10.45 57.10
N LYS A 386 -44.59 -9.96 57.80
CA LYS A 386 -44.39 -10.20 59.23
C LYS A 386 -45.63 -9.87 60.08
N LYS A 387 -46.33 -8.78 59.79
CA LYS A 387 -47.54 -8.41 60.52
C LYS A 387 -48.66 -9.44 60.37
N GLY A 388 -48.76 -10.07 59.20
CA GLY A 388 -49.66 -11.18 58.97
C GLY A 388 -49.33 -12.40 59.83
N LEU A 389 -48.05 -12.72 60.02
CA LEU A 389 -47.62 -13.79 60.93
C LEU A 389 -48.06 -13.52 62.37
N GLU A 390 -47.83 -12.28 62.84
CA GLU A 390 -48.24 -11.83 64.18
C GLU A 390 -49.76 -11.94 64.37
N ILE A 391 -50.55 -11.48 63.41
CA ILE A 391 -52.01 -11.51 63.52
C ILE A 391 -52.55 -12.95 63.47
N LEU A 392 -51.96 -13.81 62.64
CA LEU A 392 -52.38 -15.21 62.46
C LEU A 392 -51.79 -16.18 63.50
N ASN A 393 -50.97 -15.68 64.43
CA ASN A 393 -50.24 -16.47 65.44
C ASN A 393 -49.35 -17.56 64.81
N ALA A 394 -48.68 -17.24 63.70
CA ALA A 394 -47.70 -18.10 63.03
C ALA A 394 -46.26 -17.74 63.42
N GLN A 395 -45.38 -18.74 63.49
CA GLN A 395 -43.96 -18.54 63.83
C GLN A 395 -43.10 -18.31 62.58
N ASP A 396 -43.39 -19.02 61.49
CA ASP A 396 -42.69 -18.86 60.21
C ASP A 396 -43.71 -18.67 59.08
N GLU A 397 -43.36 -17.88 58.06
CA GLU A 397 -44.13 -17.73 56.83
C GLU A 397 -44.37 -19.09 56.16
N LYS A 398 -43.42 -20.02 56.24
CA LYS A 398 -43.55 -21.38 55.71
C LYS A 398 -44.74 -22.16 56.28
N ASP A 399 -45.22 -21.80 57.47
CA ASP A 399 -46.39 -22.43 58.08
C ASP A 399 -47.70 -22.01 57.40
N LEU A 400 -47.66 -20.96 56.58
CA LEU A 400 -48.82 -20.34 55.94
C LEU A 400 -48.79 -20.47 54.41
N ILE A 401 -47.60 -20.36 53.81
CA ILE A 401 -47.44 -20.43 52.35
C ILE A 401 -47.96 -21.77 51.81
N GLY A 402 -48.74 -21.69 50.73
CA GLY A 402 -49.38 -22.83 50.07
C GLY A 402 -50.66 -23.32 50.75
N LYS A 403 -51.00 -22.85 51.96
CA LYS A 403 -52.30 -23.17 52.58
C LYS A 403 -53.39 -22.37 51.89
N ASN A 404 -54.54 -23.01 51.67
CA ASN A 404 -55.72 -22.32 51.17
C ASN A 404 -56.30 -21.41 52.26
N TRP A 405 -56.44 -20.11 51.95
CA TRP A 405 -56.89 -19.09 52.90
C TRP A 405 -58.26 -19.43 53.50
N PHE A 406 -59.21 -19.79 52.65
CA PHE A 406 -60.60 -20.00 53.03
C PHE A 406 -60.80 -21.25 53.88
N ASP A 407 -60.03 -22.30 53.63
CA ASP A 407 -60.20 -23.57 54.34
C ASP A 407 -59.56 -23.56 55.74
N ASN A 408 -58.57 -22.68 55.95
CA ASN A 408 -57.76 -22.68 57.17
C ASN A 408 -58.04 -21.49 58.09
N PHE A 409 -58.36 -20.32 57.54
CA PHE A 409 -58.42 -19.06 58.30
C PHE A 409 -59.81 -18.42 58.33
N ILE A 410 -60.80 -18.98 57.62
CA ILE A 410 -62.18 -18.48 57.64
C ILE A 410 -63.08 -19.45 58.44
N PRO A 411 -63.88 -18.95 59.40
CA PRO A 411 -64.85 -19.76 60.13
C PRO A 411 -65.79 -20.54 59.19
N PRO A 412 -66.13 -21.80 59.49
CA PRO A 412 -66.97 -22.64 58.60
C PRO A 412 -68.28 -21.98 58.15
N ALA A 413 -68.90 -21.15 59.01
CA ALA A 413 -70.13 -20.43 58.70
C ALA A 413 -69.96 -19.38 57.59
N LEU A 414 -68.77 -18.77 57.45
CA LEU A 414 -68.50 -17.67 56.53
C LEU A 414 -67.80 -18.11 55.23
N ARG A 415 -67.30 -19.36 55.14
CA ARG A 415 -66.48 -19.82 54.00
C ARG A 415 -67.15 -19.65 52.65
N SER A 416 -68.42 -20.02 52.54
CA SER A 416 -69.15 -19.95 51.26
C SER A 416 -69.31 -18.51 50.77
N GLU A 417 -69.60 -17.58 51.68
CA GLU A 417 -69.74 -16.16 51.37
C GLU A 417 -68.40 -15.57 50.91
N VAL A 418 -67.35 -15.75 51.72
CA VAL A 418 -66.03 -15.18 51.44
C VAL A 418 -65.41 -15.78 50.16
N LYS A 419 -65.61 -17.08 49.88
CA LYS A 419 -65.18 -17.71 48.62
C LYS A 419 -65.90 -17.13 47.41
N ASN A 420 -67.19 -16.83 47.52
CA ASN A 420 -67.95 -16.23 46.42
C ASN A 420 -67.46 -14.81 46.11
N VAL A 421 -67.21 -14.00 47.15
CA VAL A 421 -66.63 -12.65 46.99
C VAL A 421 -65.28 -12.72 46.29
N PHE A 422 -64.40 -13.63 46.72
CA PHE A 422 -63.11 -13.85 46.04
C PHE A 422 -63.28 -14.26 44.57
N ALA A 423 -64.16 -15.22 44.28
CA ALA A 423 -64.40 -15.68 42.91
C ALA A 423 -64.91 -14.57 41.99
N SER A 424 -65.84 -13.72 42.47
CA SER A 424 -66.32 -12.54 41.73
C SER A 424 -65.21 -11.53 41.44
N ILE A 425 -64.31 -11.27 42.40
CA ILE A 425 -63.17 -10.36 42.20
C ILE A 425 -62.18 -10.94 41.17
N ILE A 426 -61.88 -12.23 41.25
CA ILE A 426 -61.02 -12.92 40.26
C ILE A 426 -61.66 -12.90 38.86
N ALA A 427 -62.99 -13.00 38.77
CA ALA A 427 -63.74 -12.89 37.52
C ALA A 427 -63.83 -11.45 36.95
N GLY A 428 -63.37 -10.44 37.70
CA GLY A 428 -63.32 -9.04 37.26
C GLY A 428 -64.58 -8.23 37.57
N GLU A 429 -65.45 -8.70 38.46
CA GLU A 429 -66.66 -8.00 38.87
C GLU A 429 -66.34 -6.91 39.92
N THR A 430 -66.49 -5.64 39.54
CA THR A 430 -66.06 -4.46 40.34
C THR A 430 -67.00 -4.06 41.48
N LYS A 431 -68.00 -4.89 41.80
CA LYS A 431 -69.05 -4.53 42.76
C LYS A 431 -68.64 -4.69 44.24
N TYR A 432 -67.45 -5.22 44.51
CA TYR A 432 -66.96 -5.61 45.85
C TYR A 432 -65.58 -5.01 46.21
N THR A 433 -65.25 -3.83 45.67
CA THR A 433 -63.96 -3.15 45.92
C THR A 433 -63.95 -2.26 47.17
N GLU A 434 -65.01 -2.26 47.97
CA GLU A 434 -65.08 -1.54 49.24
C GLU A 434 -64.68 -2.46 50.40
N SER A 435 -64.18 -1.84 51.48
CA SER A 435 -63.74 -2.50 52.72
C SER A 435 -64.72 -3.62 53.12
N TYR A 436 -64.18 -4.82 53.31
CA TYR A 436 -64.96 -6.00 53.67
C TYR A 436 -64.49 -6.49 55.03
N GLU A 437 -65.36 -6.38 56.04
CA GLU A 437 -65.09 -6.87 57.38
C GLU A 437 -65.55 -8.32 57.50
N ASN A 438 -64.65 -9.22 57.91
CA ASN A 438 -65.05 -10.57 58.30
C ASN A 438 -64.17 -11.13 59.41
N GLU A 439 -64.74 -12.10 60.12
CA GLU A 439 -64.00 -12.87 61.12
C GLU A 439 -63.01 -13.84 60.45
N ILE A 440 -61.85 -13.96 61.05
CA ILE A 440 -60.85 -14.98 60.75
C ILE A 440 -60.55 -15.82 61.99
N ILE A 441 -60.07 -17.03 61.77
CA ILE A 441 -59.57 -17.93 62.80
C ILE A 441 -58.04 -18.03 62.65
N THR A 442 -57.32 -17.69 63.71
CA THR A 442 -55.86 -17.83 63.76
C THR A 442 -55.42 -19.29 63.92
N LEU A 443 -54.13 -19.61 63.74
CA LEU A 443 -53.62 -20.98 63.92
C LEU A 443 -53.86 -21.56 65.33
N THR A 444 -54.00 -20.69 66.33
CA THR A 444 -54.27 -21.08 67.73
C THR A 444 -55.77 -21.20 68.03
N GLY A 445 -56.64 -20.99 67.04
CA GLY A 445 -58.10 -21.06 67.18
C GLY A 445 -58.75 -19.78 67.70
N GLN A 446 -57.99 -18.71 67.96
CA GLN A 446 -58.54 -17.40 68.34
C GLN A 446 -59.25 -16.76 67.14
N THR A 447 -60.46 -16.22 67.36
CA THR A 447 -61.19 -15.42 66.38
C THR A 447 -60.72 -13.97 66.41
N LYS A 448 -60.55 -13.35 65.24
CA LYS A 448 -60.22 -11.95 65.06
C LYS A 448 -61.10 -11.33 63.97
N ILE A 449 -61.44 -10.05 64.09
CA ILE A 449 -62.20 -9.31 63.07
C ILE A 449 -61.20 -8.50 62.26
N ILE A 450 -61.16 -8.75 60.94
CA ILE A 450 -60.25 -8.05 60.03
C ILE A 450 -61.06 -7.21 59.05
N ASP A 451 -60.67 -5.94 58.93
CA ASP A 451 -61.08 -5.07 57.84
C ASP A 451 -60.16 -5.26 56.63
N TRP A 452 -60.70 -5.78 55.53
CA TRP A 452 -59.96 -6.11 54.32
C TRP A 452 -60.07 -5.06 53.23
N SER A 453 -58.92 -4.73 52.64
CA SER A 453 -58.84 -4.10 51.33
C SER A 453 -58.14 -5.05 50.35
N ASN A 454 -58.86 -5.42 49.29
CA ASN A 454 -58.47 -6.45 48.33
C ASN A 454 -58.22 -5.82 46.95
N SER A 455 -57.11 -6.17 46.30
CA SER A 455 -56.71 -5.64 45.00
C SER A 455 -56.23 -6.76 44.06
N PRO A 456 -56.83 -6.93 42.86
CA PRO A 456 -56.42 -7.99 41.94
C PRO A 456 -55.04 -7.71 41.33
N ILE A 457 -54.18 -8.74 41.28
CA ILE A 457 -52.88 -8.69 40.58
C ILE A 457 -53.12 -9.12 39.14
N LYS A 458 -52.72 -8.31 38.16
CA LYS A 458 -52.81 -8.67 36.73
C LYS A 458 -51.46 -9.12 36.20
N ASN A 459 -51.45 -10.14 35.34
CA ASN A 459 -50.27 -10.50 34.56
C ASN A 459 -50.05 -9.55 33.39
N LYS A 460 -48.96 -9.73 32.63
CA LYS A 460 -48.62 -8.92 31.45
C LYS A 460 -49.68 -8.93 30.34
N ASN A 461 -50.59 -9.90 30.35
CA ASN A 461 -51.68 -10.04 29.38
C ASN A 461 -53.00 -9.42 29.88
N GLY A 462 -52.99 -8.76 31.05
CA GLY A 462 -54.17 -8.10 31.63
C GLY A 462 -55.13 -9.04 32.38
N GLN A 463 -54.83 -10.34 32.45
CA GLN A 463 -55.63 -11.32 33.18
C GLN A 463 -55.28 -11.32 34.66
N VAL A 464 -56.27 -11.54 35.53
CA VAL A 464 -56.06 -11.64 36.97
C VAL A 464 -55.23 -12.91 37.27
N ALA A 465 -54.08 -12.73 37.90
CA ALA A 465 -53.12 -13.77 38.27
C ALA A 465 -53.15 -14.10 39.77
N GLY A 466 -53.91 -13.34 40.56
CA GLY A 466 -54.03 -13.48 42.00
C GLY A 466 -54.60 -12.22 42.62
N MET A 467 -54.50 -12.10 43.94
CA MET A 467 -55.02 -10.97 44.70
C MET A 467 -54.03 -10.56 45.79
N VAL A 468 -53.74 -9.26 45.94
CA VAL A 468 -53.09 -8.72 47.15
C VAL A 468 -54.19 -8.29 48.10
N ASN A 469 -54.10 -8.75 49.34
CA ASN A 469 -55.01 -8.40 50.42
C ASN A 469 -54.24 -7.65 51.48
N SER A 470 -54.82 -6.57 51.97
CA SER A 470 -54.35 -5.87 53.15
C SER A 470 -55.43 -5.91 54.22
N GLY A 471 -55.05 -6.28 55.45
CA GLY A 471 -55.98 -6.54 56.55
C GLY A 471 -55.57 -5.78 57.81
N ILE A 472 -56.51 -5.05 58.39
CA ILE A 472 -56.35 -4.37 59.69
C ILE A 472 -57.13 -5.14 60.75
N ASP A 473 -56.46 -5.54 61.83
CA ASP A 473 -57.11 -6.19 62.98
C ASP A 473 -57.86 -5.13 63.79
N ILE A 474 -59.19 -5.16 63.72
CA ILE A 474 -60.10 -4.21 64.39
C ILE A 474 -60.82 -4.86 65.58
N THR A 475 -60.32 -6.00 66.05
CA THR A 475 -60.97 -6.79 67.12
C THR A 475 -61.10 -5.99 68.42
N GLN A 476 -60.07 -5.22 68.78
CA GLN A 476 -60.10 -4.40 70.00
C GLN A 476 -61.04 -3.22 69.84
N GLU A 477 -61.01 -2.56 68.68
CA GLU A 477 -61.86 -1.43 68.34
C GLU A 477 -63.34 -1.82 68.41
N LYS A 478 -63.73 -2.95 67.80
CA LYS A 478 -65.10 -3.48 67.88
C LYS A 478 -65.50 -3.88 69.30
N ALA A 479 -64.59 -4.48 70.07
CA ALA A 479 -64.87 -4.84 71.46
C ALA A 479 -65.07 -3.62 72.36
N ILE A 480 -64.34 -2.53 72.10
CA ILE A 480 -64.51 -1.24 72.79
C ILE A 480 -65.84 -0.60 72.38
N GLU A 481 -66.16 -0.57 71.09
CA GLU A 481 -67.42 -0.05 70.56
C GLU A 481 -68.63 -0.78 71.17
N GLU A 482 -68.62 -2.12 71.20
CA GLU A 482 -69.68 -2.90 71.84
C GLU A 482 -69.79 -2.64 73.36
N ALA A 483 -68.66 -2.40 74.04
CA ALA A 483 -68.65 -2.08 75.47
C ALA A 483 -69.18 -0.67 75.74
N GLU A 484 -68.87 0.30 74.89
CA GLU A 484 -69.44 1.65 74.94
C GLU A 484 -70.94 1.63 74.65
N ASP A 485 -71.40 0.88 73.65
CA ASP A 485 -72.82 0.75 73.32
C ASP A 485 -73.61 0.12 74.47
N LYS A 486 -73.11 -0.97 75.06
CA LYS A 486 -73.75 -1.58 76.25
C LYS A 486 -73.80 -0.62 77.44
N LYS A 487 -72.73 0.16 77.66
CA LYS A 487 -72.67 1.15 78.75
C LYS A 487 -73.61 2.32 78.50
N ASN A 488 -73.75 2.76 77.25
CA ASN A 488 -74.69 3.80 76.84
C ASN A 488 -76.14 3.32 76.97
N GLU A 489 -76.45 2.08 76.61
CA GLU A 489 -77.77 1.47 76.86
C GLU A 489 -78.09 1.36 78.35
N GLU A 490 -77.12 0.97 79.17
CA GLU A 490 -77.29 0.88 80.63
C GLU A 490 -77.51 2.27 81.27
N LEU A 491 -76.76 3.29 80.84
CA LEU A 491 -76.98 4.68 81.22
C LEU A 491 -78.37 5.19 80.82
N LYS A 492 -78.83 4.86 79.60
CA LYS A 492 -80.18 5.20 79.13
C LYS A 492 -81.25 4.60 80.03
N ARG A 493 -81.10 3.32 80.40
CA ARG A 493 -82.01 2.60 81.30
C ARG A 493 -82.01 3.17 82.72
N LEU A 494 -80.86 3.62 83.23
CA LEU A 494 -80.72 4.28 84.54
C LEU A 494 -81.37 5.66 84.57
N ASN A 495 -81.23 6.42 83.48
CA ASN A 495 -81.85 7.73 83.33
C ASN A 495 -83.39 7.63 83.31
N ASP A 496 -83.95 6.69 82.54
CA ASP A 496 -85.40 6.44 82.50
C ASP A 496 -85.96 6.06 83.90
N LEU A 497 -85.18 5.33 84.70
CA LEU A 497 -85.52 4.95 86.07
C LEU A 497 -85.48 6.14 87.04
N MET A 498 -84.53 7.06 86.89
CA MET A 498 -84.46 8.29 87.68
C MET A 498 -85.59 9.26 87.33
N VAL A 499 -85.90 9.44 86.05
CA VAL A 499 -87.04 10.25 85.60
C VAL A 499 -88.35 9.68 86.15
N GLY A 500 -88.54 8.36 86.09
CA GLY A 500 -89.69 7.69 86.71
C GLY A 500 -89.77 7.89 88.22
N ARG A 501 -88.62 7.93 88.92
CA ARG A 501 -88.54 8.15 90.38
C ARG A 501 -88.82 9.61 90.76
N GLU A 502 -88.34 10.58 89.99
CA GLU A 502 -88.62 12.01 90.21
C GLU A 502 -90.09 12.34 89.97
N ILE A 503 -90.71 11.78 88.91
CA ILE A 503 -92.15 11.95 88.66
C ILE A 503 -92.96 11.39 89.83
N LYS A 504 -92.61 10.19 90.32
CA LYS A 504 -93.28 9.56 91.47
C LYS A 504 -93.07 10.33 92.78
N MET A 505 -91.88 10.89 93.00
CA MET A 505 -91.58 11.77 94.14
C MET A 505 -92.32 13.11 94.04
N MET A 506 -92.52 13.65 92.83
CA MET A 506 -93.34 14.83 92.60
C MET A 506 -94.82 14.55 92.91
N GLU A 507 -95.36 13.40 92.47
CA GLU A 507 -96.73 12.98 92.81
C GLU A 507 -96.90 12.81 94.32
N LEU A 508 -96.00 12.09 95.00
CA LEU A 508 -96.01 11.90 96.45
C LEU A 508 -95.89 13.22 97.22
N LYS A 509 -95.06 14.17 96.79
CA LYS A 509 -95.00 15.52 97.37
C LYS A 509 -96.30 16.30 97.17
N LYS A 510 -96.99 16.11 96.04
CA LYS A 510 -98.31 16.70 95.76
C LYS A 510 -99.39 16.09 96.64
N GLU A 511 -99.32 14.78 96.88
CA GLU A 511 -100.25 14.01 97.72
C GLU A 511 -100.07 14.35 99.21
N ILE A 512 -98.82 14.43 99.69
CA ILE A 512 -98.49 14.89 101.04
C ILE A 512 -98.93 16.35 101.24
N SER A 513 -98.71 17.23 100.26
CA SER A 513 -99.19 18.63 100.34
C SER A 513 -100.72 18.72 100.41
N LYS A 514 -101.46 17.81 99.75
CA LYS A 514 -102.92 17.74 99.86
C LYS A 514 -103.40 17.22 101.21
N LEU A 515 -102.67 16.28 101.82
CA LEU A 515 -103.00 15.75 103.15
C LEU A 515 -102.71 16.76 104.28
N ILE A 516 -101.69 17.62 104.12
CA ILE A 516 -101.35 18.66 105.11
C ILE A 516 -102.34 19.85 105.09
N ILE A 517 -103.04 20.09 103.98
CA ILE A 517 -104.02 21.19 103.86
C ILE A 517 -105.41 20.83 104.42
N ASN A 518 -105.71 19.54 104.67
CA ASN A 518 -107.01 19.09 105.15
C ASN A 518 -107.12 18.92 106.69
N GLU A 519 -106.12 19.37 107.46
CA GLU A 519 -106.11 19.24 108.93
C GLU A 519 -105.96 20.57 109.70
N LYS A 520 -106.29 21.72 109.09
CA LYS A 520 -106.51 22.97 109.85
C LYS A 520 -107.69 23.79 109.34
#